data_AF-A0A2J8J202-F1
#
_entry.id   AF-A0A2J8J202-F1
#
_cell.length_a   1.000
_cell.length_b   1.000
_cell.length_c   1.000
_cell.angle_alpha   90.00
_cell.angle_beta   90.00
_cell.angle_gamma   90.00
#
_symmetry.space_group_name_H-M   'P 1'
#
loop_
_entity.id
_entity.type
_entity.pdbx_description
1 polymer ?
#
loop_
_entity_poly.entity_id
_entity_poly.type
_entity_poly.pdbx_seq_one_letter_code
_entity_poly.pdbx_strand_id
1 'polypeptide(L)' 'MQLYSARQRRRLNRGLRRKQHSLLKRLRKAKKEAPPMEKPEVVKTHLRDMIILPEMVGSMVGVYNGKT' A
#
# COMPACT_ATOMS: atom_id res chain seq x y z
N MET A 1 14.84 -0.68 -9.72
CA MET A 1 13.73 -1.18 -10.58
C MET A 1 13.96 -2.59 -11.14
N GLN A 2 15.20 -3.06 -11.18
CA GLN A 2 15.62 -4.33 -11.77
C GLN A 2 14.95 -5.56 -11.15
N LEU A 3 14.56 -5.47 -9.86
CA LEU A 3 13.87 -6.53 -9.11
C LEU A 3 12.37 -6.69 -9.46
N TYR A 4 11.78 -5.74 -10.19
CA TYR A 4 10.35 -5.79 -10.53
C TYR A 4 10.12 -6.44 -11.90
N SER A 5 9.04 -7.22 -12.01
CA SER A 5 8.57 -7.75 -13.30
C SER A 5 8.25 -6.63 -14.30
N ALA A 6 8.21 -6.95 -15.59
CA ALA A 6 7.96 -5.96 -16.65
C ALA A 6 6.66 -5.16 -16.44
N ARG A 7 5.58 -5.80 -15.96
CA ARG A 7 4.30 -5.16 -15.65
C ARG A 7 4.44 -4.11 -14.54
N GLN A 8 5.09 -4.49 -13.44
CA GLN A 8 5.29 -3.61 -12.28
C GLN A 8 6.18 -2.42 -12.65
N ARG A 9 7.26 -2.66 -13.41
CA ARG A 9 8.11 -1.60 -13.95
C ARG A 9 7.34 -0.61 -14.82
N ARG A 10 6.59 -1.09 -15.81
CA ARG A 10 5.77 -0.22 -16.68
C ARG A 10 4.83 0.68 -15.89
N ARG A 11 4.22 0.15 -14.82
CA ARG A 11 3.30 0.90 -13.97
C ARG A 11 4.01 1.99 -13.15
N LEU A 12 5.15 1.66 -12.52
CA LEU A 12 5.92 2.63 -11.73
C LEU A 12 6.54 3.73 -12.62
N ASN A 13 7.02 3.38 -13.82
CA ASN A 13 7.56 4.37 -14.77
C ASN A 13 6.50 5.34 -15.30
N ARG A 14 5.25 4.90 -15.43
CA ARG A 14 4.12 5.77 -15.80
C ARG A 14 3.65 6.68 -14.65
N GLY A 15 4.15 6.45 -13.45
CA GLY A 15 3.81 7.22 -12.26
C GLY A 15 2.62 6.66 -11.45
N LEU A 16 2.64 6.96 -10.15
CA LEU A 16 1.56 6.68 -9.22
C LEU A 16 0.55 7.85 -9.25
N ARG A 17 -0.76 7.57 -9.27
CA ARG A 17 -1.77 8.64 -9.21
C ARG A 17 -1.93 9.16 -7.78
N ARG A 18 -2.57 10.32 -7.60
CA ARG A 18 -2.79 10.97 -6.29
C ARG A 18 -3.41 10.03 -5.23
N LYS A 19 -4.33 9.14 -5.63
CA LYS A 19 -4.99 8.21 -4.71
C LYS A 19 -4.01 7.21 -4.08
N GLN A 20 -3.05 6.70 -4.84
CA GLN A 20 -2.03 5.77 -4.32
C GLN A 20 -1.08 6.49 -3.35
N HIS A 21 -0.72 7.75 -3.61
CA HIS A 21 0.07 8.55 -2.67
C HIS A 21 -0.67 8.80 -1.34
N SER A 22 -1.99 9.06 -1.40
CA SER A 22 -2.82 9.21 -0.20
C SER A 22 -2.84 7.92 0.63
N LEU A 23 -2.96 6.76 -0.02
CA LEU A 23 -2.90 5.46 0.64
C LEU A 23 -1.56 5.24 1.33
N LEU A 24 -0.45 5.54 0.65
CA LEU A 24 0.89 5.42 1.22
C LEU A 24 1.07 6.32 2.45
N LYS A 25 0.54 7.55 2.41
CA LYS A 25 0.55 8.48 3.57
C LYS A 25 -0.23 7.92 4.76
N ARG A 26 -1.40 7.32 4.52
CA ARG A 26 -2.20 6.67 5.57
C ARG A 26 -1.47 5.48 6.20
N LEU A 27 -0.83 4.63 5.39
CA LEU A 27 -0.06 3.49 5.89
C LEU A 27 1.17 3.93 6.69
N ARG A 28 1.89 4.96 6.23
CA ARG A 28 3.03 5.53 6.98
C ARG A 28 2.60 6.09 8.34
N LYS A 29 1.42 6.74 8.39
CA LYS A 29 0.84 7.24 9.64
C LYS A 29 0.52 6.08 10.59
N ALA A 30 -0.25 5.09 10.12
CA ALA A 30 -0.63 3.92 10.91
C ALA A 30 0.59 3.14 11.44
N LYS A 31 1.65 2.99 10.63
CA LYS A 31 2.88 2.31 11.05
C LYS A 31 3.69 3.11 12.09
N LYS A 32 3.60 4.44 12.09
CA LYS A 32 4.29 5.30 13.06
C LYS A 32 3.56 5.36 14.41
N GLU A 33 2.23 5.29 14.39
CA GLU A 33 1.38 5.35 15.58
C GLU A 33 1.25 3.99 16.29
N ALA A 34 1.64 2.90 15.63
CA ALA A 34 1.59 1.56 16.21
C ALA A 34 2.67 1.37 17.30
N PRO A 35 2.31 0.80 18.47
CA PRO A 35 3.27 0.39 19.49
C PRO A 35 4.29 -0.62 18.94
N PRO A 36 5.51 -0.69 19.50
CA PRO A 36 6.45 -1.74 19.14
C PRO A 36 5.80 -3.10 19.40
N MET A 37 5.82 -3.99 18.41
CA MET A 37 5.32 -5.37 18.46
C MET A 37 3.79 -5.57 18.26
N GLU A 38 3.00 -4.51 18.17
CA GLU A 38 1.56 -4.61 17.87
C GLU A 38 1.24 -4.42 16.39
N LYS A 39 0.11 -5.00 15.94
CA LYS A 39 -0.35 -4.88 14.56
C LYS A 39 -0.93 -3.47 14.34
N PRO A 40 -0.46 -2.71 13.32
CA PRO A 40 -1.00 -1.38 13.02
C PRO A 40 -2.48 -1.41 12.67
N GLU A 41 -3.15 -0.27 12.81
CA GLU A 41 -4.55 -0.09 12.45
C GLU A 41 -4.83 -0.52 11.00
N VAL A 42 -5.96 -1.20 10.79
CA VAL A 42 -6.35 -1.73 9.47
C VAL A 42 -6.76 -0.59 8.53
N VAL A 43 -5.95 -0.32 7.51
CA VAL A 43 -6.28 0.66 6.48
C VAL A 43 -7.12 0.01 5.38
N LYS A 44 -8.40 0.40 5.29
CA LYS A 44 -9.32 -0.09 4.25
C LYS A 44 -9.08 0.61 2.91
N THR A 45 -9.09 -0.15 1.81
CA THR A 45 -8.88 0.37 0.45
C THR A 45 -9.69 -0.38 -0.60
N HIS A 46 -10.15 0.36 -1.61
CA HIS A 46 -10.72 -0.20 -2.85
C HIS A 46 -9.68 -0.31 -3.98
N LEU A 47 -8.47 0.22 -3.77
CA LEU A 47 -7.39 0.23 -4.76
C LEU A 47 -6.69 -1.13 -4.80
N ARG A 48 -7.30 -2.09 -5.50
CA ARG A 48 -6.78 -3.45 -5.73
C ARG A 48 -5.60 -3.50 -6.71
N ASP A 49 -5.40 -2.40 -7.42
CA ASP A 49 -4.45 -2.25 -8.50
C ASP A 49 -3.06 -1.86 -7.98
N MET A 50 -2.95 -1.44 -6.72
CA MET A 50 -1.69 -1.01 -6.12
C MET A 50 -0.68 -2.15 -6.00
N ILE A 51 0.55 -1.89 -6.46
CA ILE A 51 1.68 -2.80 -6.24
C ILE A 51 2.11 -2.68 -4.78
N ILE A 52 2.36 -3.80 -4.12
CA ILE A 52 2.90 -3.82 -2.76
C ILE A 52 4.34 -3.29 -2.82
N LEU A 53 4.56 -2.14 -2.19
CA LEU A 53 5.90 -1.58 -2.00
C LEU A 53 6.51 -2.14 -0.70
N PRO A 54 7.84 -2.22 -0.59
CA PRO A 54 8.52 -2.66 0.63
C PRO A 54 8.12 -1.87 1.89
N GLU A 55 7.79 -0.58 1.73
CA GLU A 55 7.32 0.25 2.85
C GLU A 55 6.00 -0.22 3.47
N MET A 56 5.17 -0.93 2.69
CA MET A 56 3.86 -1.45 3.13
C MET A 56 4.00 -2.74 3.94
N VAL A 57 5.20 -3.33 4.01
CA VAL A 57 5.45 -4.54 4.79
C VAL A 57 5.30 -4.22 6.28
N GLY A 58 4.51 -5.04 6.97
CA GLY A 58 4.15 -4.87 8.38
C GLY A 58 2.92 -3.99 8.63
N SER A 59 2.29 -3.44 7.58
CA SER A 59 1.01 -2.73 7.71
C SER A 59 -0.18 -3.65 7.44
N MET A 60 -1.28 -3.45 8.16
CA MET A 60 -2.53 -4.17 7.92
C MET A 60 -3.37 -3.42 6.87
N VAL A 61 -3.68 -4.09 5.76
CA VAL A 61 -4.47 -3.51 4.66
C VAL A 61 -5.73 -4.33 4.43
N GLY A 62 -6.90 -3.70 4.58
CA GLY A 62 -8.19 -4.30 4.25
C GLY A 62 -8.55 -4.02 2.79
N VAL A 63 -8.50 -5.02 1.92
CA VAL A 63 -8.81 -4.86 0.49
C VAL A 63 -10.27 -5.19 0.21
N TYR A 64 -11.03 -4.21 -0.29
CA TYR A 64 -12.43 -4.37 -0.65
C TYR A 64 -12.62 -5.33 -1.83
N ASN A 65 -13.57 -6.25 -1.71
CA ASN A 65 -13.81 -7.32 -2.69
C ASN A 65 -15.10 -7.13 -3.53
N GLY A 66 -15.93 -6.12 -3.24
CA GLY A 66 -17.22 -5.90 -3.93
C GLY A 66 -18.46 -6.27 -3.12
N LYS A 67 -18.31 -6.94 -1.98
CA LYS A 67 -19.43 -7.39 -1.13
C LYS A 67 -19.37 -6.86 0.30
N THR A 68 -18.18 -6.54 0.81
CA THR A 68 -17.93 -6.32 2.24
C THR A 68 -17.26 -4.98 2.49
#